data_AF-A0A149RXP8-F1
#
_entry.id   AF-A0A149RXP8-F1
#
_cell.length_a   1.000
_cell.length_b   1.000
_cell.length_c   1.000
_cell.angle_alpha   90.00
_cell.angle_beta   90.00
_cell.angle_gamma   90.00
#
_symmetry.space_group_name_H-M   'P 1'
#
loop_
_entity.id
_entity.type
_entity.pdbx_description
1 polymer ?
#
loop_
_entity_poly.entity_id
_entity_poly.type
_entity_poly.pdbx_seq_one_letter_code
_entity_poly.pdbx_strand_id
1 'polypeptide(L)'
;MSDAATTIAQNSADRKAAPKASPASVRRFNEARERTKAISAPTLADVLRLAPNDDKISAIVQHFGFEAGDHDELLGAGLNLIRDQYALLEDVLVVPDFRGERNFKAMEMHLGRLVDGLIRSAYGAANFYETKRQLARDEQNAFSNESRDEDRQGIDGGETRVDRAVRFAAQQAPKAYALAIMATGACDAYRDIFGEDWKPYTKDNARSLTENVRAAQWGAVL
;
A
#
# COMPACT_ATOMS: atom_id res chain seq x y z
N MET A 1 62.62 -6.26 30.78
CA MET A 1 61.52 -7.22 30.57
C MET A 1 60.41 -6.80 31.50
N SER A 2 59.32 -6.24 30.96
CA SER A 2 58.13 -5.85 31.74
C SER A 2 56.91 -6.44 31.04
N ASP A 3 56.12 -7.13 31.84
CA ASP A 3 55.09 -8.09 31.44
C ASP A 3 53.91 -7.46 30.70
N ALA A 4 53.79 -7.80 29.42
CA ALA A 4 52.59 -7.56 28.61
C ALA A 4 51.43 -8.54 28.96
N ALA A 5 51.66 -9.49 29.87
CA ALA A 5 50.69 -10.52 30.23
C ALA A 5 49.63 -10.05 31.24
N THR A 6 49.91 -9.00 32.03
CA THR A 6 48.99 -8.55 33.09
C THR A 6 47.83 -7.68 32.54
N THR A 7 48.02 -7.01 31.40
CA THR A 7 46.99 -6.13 30.82
C THR A 7 45.89 -6.88 30.07
N ILE A 8 46.15 -8.10 29.59
CA ILE A 8 45.17 -8.87 28.79
C ILE A 8 44.13 -9.55 29.69
N ALA A 9 44.47 -9.87 30.95
CA ALA A 9 43.60 -10.61 31.86
C ALA A 9 42.47 -9.78 32.49
N GLN A 10 42.55 -8.43 32.48
CA GLN A 10 41.52 -7.58 33.08
C GLN A 10 40.32 -7.32 32.14
N ASN A 11 40.47 -7.50 30.82
CA ASN A 11 39.39 -7.22 29.87
C ASN A 11 38.43 -8.41 29.62
N SER A 12 38.71 -9.59 30.19
CA SER A 12 37.85 -10.77 30.04
C SER A 12 36.84 -10.98 31.17
N ALA A 13 36.94 -10.21 32.27
CA ALA A 13 36.06 -10.36 33.43
C ALA A 13 34.77 -9.49 33.35
N ASP A 14 34.71 -8.53 32.44
CA ASP A 14 33.58 -7.59 32.29
C ASP A 14 32.65 -7.92 31.10
N ARG A 15 32.43 -9.20 30.79
CA ARG A 15 31.31 -9.59 29.93
C ARG A 15 30.01 -9.58 30.74
N LYS A 16 29.58 -8.38 31.15
CA LYS A 16 28.18 -8.15 31.54
C LYS A 16 27.30 -8.58 30.37
N ALA A 17 26.42 -9.55 30.63
CA ALA A 17 25.40 -9.98 29.68
C ALA A 17 24.71 -8.75 29.06
N ALA A 18 24.56 -8.74 27.73
CA ALA A 18 23.88 -7.67 27.03
C ALA A 18 22.56 -7.34 27.76
N PRO A 19 22.29 -6.07 28.10
CA PRO A 19 21.14 -5.73 28.91
C PRO A 19 19.87 -6.19 28.18
N LYS A 20 19.12 -7.12 28.78
CA LYS A 20 17.82 -7.54 28.26
C LYS A 20 16.96 -6.28 28.12
N ALA A 21 16.46 -6.03 26.91
CA ALA A 21 15.68 -4.84 26.61
C ALA A 21 14.53 -4.69 27.62
N SER A 22 14.44 -3.52 28.25
CA SER A 22 13.41 -3.27 29.26
C SER A 22 12.01 -3.38 28.63
N PRO A 23 10.98 -3.78 29.38
CA PRO A 23 9.61 -3.85 28.87
C PRO A 23 9.13 -2.53 28.24
N ALA A 24 9.60 -1.39 28.73
CA ALA A 24 9.33 -0.06 28.16
C ALA A 24 10.04 0.16 26.81
N SER A 25 11.27 -0.33 26.65
CA SER A 25 12.00 -0.30 25.37
C SER A 25 11.32 -1.17 24.31
N VAL A 26 10.82 -2.35 24.71
CA VAL A 26 10.07 -3.25 23.82
C VAL A 26 8.73 -2.64 23.39
N ARG A 27 8.00 -2.01 24.32
CA ARG A 27 6.75 -1.28 24.00
C ARG A 27 6.98 -0.12 23.04
N ARG A 28 7.97 0.74 23.30
CA ARG A 28 8.32 1.86 22.39
C ARG A 28 8.76 1.37 21.01
N PHE A 29 9.48 0.24 20.95
CA PHE A 29 9.87 -0.37 19.68
C PHE A 29 8.66 -0.93 18.93
N ASN A 30 7.72 -1.57 19.63
CA ASN A 30 6.49 -2.07 19.03
C ASN A 30 5.58 -0.92 18.56
N GLU A 31 5.41 0.13 19.36
CA GLU A 31 4.68 1.35 18.99
C GLU A 31 5.35 2.06 17.79
N ALA A 32 6.68 2.11 17.75
CA ALA A 32 7.41 2.64 16.60
C ALA A 32 7.21 1.76 15.36
N ARG A 33 7.26 0.42 15.49
CA ARG A 33 6.95 -0.50 14.39
C ARG A 33 5.52 -0.39 13.91
N GLU A 34 4.55 -0.22 14.80
CA GLU A 34 3.15 -0.03 14.46
C GLU A 34 2.93 1.31 13.77
N ARG A 35 3.59 2.38 14.22
CA ARG A 35 3.61 3.67 13.52
C ARG A 35 4.26 3.56 12.15
N THR A 36 5.41 2.89 12.03
CA THR A 36 6.08 2.66 10.74
C THR A 36 5.26 1.78 9.81
N LYS A 37 4.54 0.77 10.33
CA LYS A 37 3.63 -0.09 9.56
C LYS A 37 2.33 0.65 9.18
N ALA A 38 1.88 1.59 10.00
CA ALA A 38 0.81 2.52 9.63
C ALA A 38 1.27 3.56 8.59
N ILE A 39 2.58 3.81 8.49
CA ILE A 39 3.19 4.71 7.50
C ILE A 39 3.53 3.97 6.19
N SER A 40 3.79 2.66 6.20
CA SER A 40 4.17 1.92 5.00
C SER A 40 3.04 1.97 3.97
N ALA A 41 3.33 2.44 2.76
CA ALA A 41 2.33 2.47 1.70
C ALA A 41 1.87 1.04 1.38
N PRO A 42 0.56 0.85 1.13
CA PRO A 42 0.07 -0.44 0.65
C PRO A 42 0.74 -0.82 -0.67
N THR A 43 0.91 -2.11 -0.89
CA THR A 43 1.41 -2.66 -2.17
C THR A 43 0.24 -3.06 -3.07
N LEU A 44 0.50 -3.26 -4.37
CA LEU A 44 -0.48 -3.86 -5.28
C LEU A 44 -0.95 -5.24 -4.77
N ALA A 45 -0.04 -6.05 -4.22
CA ALA A 45 -0.40 -7.34 -3.64
C ALA A 45 -1.39 -7.21 -2.46
N ASP A 46 -1.25 -6.17 -1.63
CA ASP A 46 -2.20 -5.90 -0.55
C ASP A 46 -3.59 -5.54 -1.08
N VAL A 47 -3.67 -4.81 -2.20
CA VAL A 47 -4.92 -4.47 -2.89
C VAL A 47 -5.57 -5.74 -3.43
N LEU A 48 -4.85 -6.53 -4.22
CA LEU A 48 -5.38 -7.72 -4.89
C LEU A 48 -5.83 -8.81 -3.91
N ARG A 49 -5.24 -8.85 -2.72
CA ARG A 49 -5.67 -9.74 -1.63
C ARG A 49 -7.07 -9.39 -1.10
N LEU A 50 -7.45 -8.12 -1.14
CA LEU A 50 -8.69 -7.60 -0.55
C LEU A 50 -9.79 -7.38 -1.58
N ALA A 51 -9.42 -6.94 -2.78
CA ALA A 51 -10.35 -6.68 -3.87
C ALA A 51 -11.04 -7.99 -4.33
N PRO A 52 -12.27 -7.93 -4.85
CA PRO A 52 -12.85 -9.08 -5.54
C PRO A 52 -12.01 -9.40 -6.79
N ASN A 53 -11.83 -10.69 -7.08
CA ASN A 53 -11.26 -11.16 -8.34
C ASN A 53 -12.35 -11.29 -9.42
N ASP A 54 -11.94 -11.58 -10.65
CA ASP A 54 -12.80 -11.70 -11.84
C ASP A 54 -14.03 -12.60 -11.59
N ASP A 55 -13.82 -13.81 -11.08
CA ASP A 55 -14.92 -14.74 -10.77
C ASP A 55 -15.92 -14.15 -9.77
N LYS A 56 -15.41 -13.50 -8.71
CA LYS A 56 -16.24 -12.94 -7.66
C LYS A 56 -17.01 -11.72 -8.15
N ILE A 57 -16.38 -10.85 -8.95
CA ILE A 57 -17.08 -9.68 -9.49
C ILE A 57 -18.14 -10.12 -10.51
N SER A 58 -17.86 -11.10 -11.37
CA SER A 58 -18.84 -11.67 -12.29
C SER A 58 -20.06 -12.24 -11.55
N ALA A 59 -19.84 -13.00 -10.48
CA ALA A 59 -20.92 -13.53 -9.66
C ALA A 59 -21.77 -12.42 -9.00
N ILE A 60 -21.12 -11.36 -8.48
CA ILE A 60 -21.82 -10.23 -7.86
C ILE A 60 -22.63 -9.45 -8.90
N VAL A 61 -22.05 -9.17 -10.06
CA VAL A 61 -22.72 -8.47 -11.19
C VAL A 61 -23.93 -9.27 -11.65
N GLN A 62 -23.77 -10.58 -11.88
CA GLN A 62 -24.86 -11.45 -12.31
C GLN A 62 -26.00 -11.50 -11.28
N HIS A 63 -25.68 -11.56 -9.98
CA HIS A 63 -26.69 -11.69 -8.93
C HIS A 63 -27.42 -10.37 -8.63
N PHE A 64 -26.72 -9.24 -8.60
CA PHE A 64 -27.27 -7.95 -8.17
C PHE A 64 -27.57 -6.98 -9.32
N GLY A 65 -27.11 -7.25 -10.54
CA GLY A 65 -27.32 -6.39 -11.71
C GLY A 65 -26.51 -5.09 -11.66
N PHE A 66 -25.36 -5.08 -10.99
CA PHE A 66 -24.45 -3.92 -10.99
C PHE A 66 -23.53 -3.92 -12.21
N GLU A 67 -22.98 -2.77 -12.56
CA GLU A 67 -21.96 -2.64 -13.60
C GLU A 67 -20.56 -2.56 -12.97
N ALA A 68 -19.60 -3.33 -13.49
CA ALA A 68 -18.23 -3.41 -12.96
C ALA A 68 -17.14 -2.86 -13.88
N GLY A 69 -17.50 -2.38 -15.08
CA GLY A 69 -16.56 -2.03 -16.14
C GLY A 69 -15.95 -3.26 -16.80
N ASP A 70 -15.52 -3.11 -18.05
CA ASP A 70 -14.78 -4.15 -18.77
C ASP A 70 -13.34 -4.25 -18.24
N HIS A 71 -12.84 -5.48 -18.09
CA HIS A 71 -11.50 -5.71 -17.53
C HIS A 71 -10.41 -5.06 -18.39
N ASP A 72 -10.46 -5.24 -19.70
CA ASP A 72 -9.42 -4.77 -20.62
C ASP A 72 -9.46 -3.24 -20.73
N GLU A 73 -10.66 -2.64 -20.72
CA GLU A 73 -10.82 -1.19 -20.68
C GLU A 73 -10.23 -0.57 -19.40
N LEU A 74 -10.51 -1.17 -18.24
CA LEU A 74 -9.98 -0.72 -16.95
C LEU A 74 -8.46 -0.88 -16.87
N LEU A 75 -7.94 -2.00 -17.35
CA LEU A 75 -6.50 -2.25 -17.41
C LEU A 75 -5.83 -1.25 -18.36
N GLY A 76 -6.42 -1.03 -19.53
CA GLY A 76 -6.01 -0.05 -20.52
C GLY A 76 -6.01 1.38 -19.95
N ALA A 77 -7.00 1.75 -19.17
CA ALA A 77 -7.04 3.05 -18.49
C ALA A 77 -5.88 3.22 -17.50
N GLY A 78 -5.53 2.18 -16.75
CA GLY A 78 -4.36 2.17 -15.86
C GLY A 78 -3.04 2.30 -16.61
N LEU A 79 -2.88 1.57 -17.72
CA LEU A 79 -1.71 1.63 -18.59
C LEU A 79 -1.52 3.03 -19.18
N ASN A 80 -2.59 3.58 -19.77
CA ASN A 80 -2.56 4.88 -20.44
C ASN A 80 -2.31 6.02 -19.47
N LEU A 81 -2.85 5.95 -18.24
CA LEU A 81 -2.57 6.95 -17.19
C LEU A 81 -1.07 7.20 -17.01
N ILE A 82 -0.24 6.15 -17.07
CA ILE A 82 1.20 6.27 -16.88
C ILE A 82 1.93 6.57 -18.18
N ARG A 83 1.55 5.89 -19.29
CA ARG A 83 2.19 6.09 -20.60
C ARG A 83 1.97 7.49 -21.16
N ASP A 84 0.76 8.03 -21.02
CA ASP A 84 0.43 9.38 -21.50
C ASP A 84 1.17 10.44 -20.67
N GLN A 85 1.30 10.23 -19.36
CA GLN A 85 2.07 11.11 -18.47
C GLN A 85 3.56 11.08 -18.81
N TYR A 86 4.11 9.91 -19.12
CA TYR A 86 5.49 9.78 -19.59
C TYR A 86 5.69 10.57 -20.88
N ALA A 87 4.88 10.30 -21.91
CA ALA A 87 5.02 10.92 -23.23
C ALA A 87 4.87 12.44 -23.18
N LEU A 88 3.97 12.95 -22.35
CA LEU A 88 3.74 14.39 -22.20
C LEU A 88 4.90 15.12 -21.51
N LEU A 89 5.59 14.47 -20.58
CA LEU A 89 6.54 15.12 -19.68
C LEU A 89 8.00 14.70 -19.91
N GLU A 90 8.27 13.81 -20.88
CA GLU A 90 9.60 13.27 -21.16
C GLU A 90 10.64 14.38 -21.37
N ASP A 91 10.33 15.37 -22.20
CA ASP A 91 11.24 16.48 -22.52
C ASP A 91 11.55 17.40 -21.33
N VAL A 92 10.72 17.39 -20.30
CA VAL A 92 10.84 18.28 -19.13
C VAL A 92 11.40 17.55 -17.91
N LEU A 93 11.07 16.27 -17.75
CA LEU A 93 11.47 15.47 -16.59
C LEU A 93 12.65 14.52 -16.88
N VAL A 94 12.99 14.28 -18.14
CA VAL A 94 14.17 13.51 -18.54
C VAL A 94 15.25 14.44 -19.08
N VAL A 95 15.92 15.13 -18.16
CA VAL A 95 16.95 16.13 -18.47
C VAL A 95 18.33 15.46 -18.51
N PRO A 96 19.28 15.87 -19.37
CA PRO A 96 20.65 15.36 -19.31
C PRO A 96 21.31 15.64 -17.95
N ASP A 97 22.11 14.70 -17.47
CA ASP A 97 22.98 14.93 -16.31
C ASP A 97 24.22 15.76 -16.68
N PHE A 98 25.13 15.95 -15.72
CA PHE A 98 26.38 16.70 -15.93
C PHE A 98 27.34 16.07 -16.96
N ARG A 99 27.08 14.83 -17.39
CA ARG A 99 27.85 14.07 -18.39
C ARG A 99 27.13 14.01 -19.74
N GLY A 100 25.93 14.59 -19.84
CA GLY A 100 25.09 14.55 -21.04
C GLY A 100 24.27 13.27 -21.20
N GLU A 101 24.24 12.39 -20.19
CA GLU A 101 23.44 11.16 -20.20
C GLU A 101 21.99 11.47 -19.77
N ARG A 102 21.01 10.75 -20.33
CA ARG A 102 19.60 10.95 -19.98
C ARG A 102 19.35 10.59 -18.51
N ASN A 103 18.84 11.52 -17.71
CA ASN A 103 18.51 11.28 -16.31
C ASN A 103 16.99 11.15 -16.11
N PHE A 104 16.55 9.95 -15.77
CA PHE A 104 15.13 9.62 -15.59
C PHE A 104 14.60 9.87 -14.18
N LYS A 105 15.44 10.30 -13.23
CA LYS A 105 15.09 10.33 -11.80
C LYS A 105 13.83 11.15 -11.49
N ALA A 106 13.67 12.31 -12.13
CA ALA A 106 12.48 13.14 -11.91
C ALA A 106 11.22 12.49 -12.49
N MET A 107 11.33 11.86 -13.68
CA MET A 107 10.25 11.10 -14.30
C MET A 107 9.84 9.89 -13.45
N GLU A 108 10.82 9.09 -13.00
CA GLU A 108 10.62 7.93 -12.13
C GLU A 108 9.90 8.33 -10.84
N MET A 109 10.34 9.42 -10.20
CA MET A 109 9.72 9.96 -8.99
C MET A 109 8.30 10.51 -9.23
N HIS A 110 8.02 11.10 -10.40
CA HIS A 110 6.69 11.60 -10.75
C HIS A 110 5.71 10.46 -10.97
N LEU A 111 6.03 9.55 -11.90
CA LEU A 111 5.18 8.40 -12.21
C LEU A 111 5.02 7.49 -10.99
N GLY A 112 6.08 7.30 -10.19
CA GLY A 112 6.00 6.52 -8.97
C GLY A 112 5.01 7.09 -7.94
N ARG A 113 4.79 8.42 -7.92
CA ARG A 113 3.76 9.04 -7.08
C ARG A 113 2.35 8.86 -7.63
N LEU A 114 2.18 8.86 -8.95
CA LEU A 114 0.88 8.57 -9.57
C LEU A 114 0.46 7.13 -9.26
N VAL A 115 1.39 6.18 -9.42
CA VAL A 115 1.17 4.77 -9.05
C VAL A 115 0.85 4.63 -7.55
N ASP A 116 1.62 5.28 -6.66
CA ASP A 116 1.36 5.27 -5.21
C ASP A 116 -0.06 5.77 -4.87
N GLY A 117 -0.46 6.89 -5.47
CA GLY A 117 -1.79 7.47 -5.25
C GLY A 117 -2.91 6.53 -5.69
N LEU A 118 -2.74 5.89 -6.84
CA LEU A 118 -3.73 4.94 -7.37
C LEU A 118 -3.81 3.69 -6.49
N ILE A 119 -2.68 3.13 -6.06
CA ILE A 119 -2.65 1.97 -5.16
C ILE A 119 -3.30 2.29 -3.82
N ARG A 120 -3.07 3.48 -3.24
CA ARG A 120 -3.75 3.89 -2.00
C ARG A 120 -5.25 4.03 -2.18
N SER A 121 -5.70 4.57 -3.31
CA SER A 121 -7.13 4.66 -3.65
C SER A 121 -7.76 3.27 -3.75
N ALA A 122 -7.12 2.38 -4.51
CA ALA A 122 -7.55 0.99 -4.67
C ALA A 122 -7.56 0.23 -3.34
N TYR A 123 -6.54 0.41 -2.51
CA TYR A 123 -6.46 -0.18 -1.18
C TYR A 123 -7.58 0.31 -0.26
N GLY A 124 -7.88 1.62 -0.28
CA GLY A 124 -9.00 2.18 0.46
C GLY A 124 -10.34 1.58 0.05
N ALA A 125 -10.59 1.50 -1.26
CA ALA A 125 -11.81 0.89 -1.80
C ALA A 125 -11.93 -0.60 -1.47
N ALA A 126 -10.83 -1.35 -1.61
CA ALA A 126 -10.79 -2.78 -1.30
C ALA A 126 -11.02 -3.06 0.19
N ASN A 127 -10.41 -2.28 1.10
CA ASN A 127 -10.69 -2.40 2.52
C ASN A 127 -12.13 -2.05 2.87
N PHE A 128 -12.69 -1.00 2.25
CA PHE A 128 -14.07 -0.63 2.51
C PHE A 128 -15.04 -1.73 2.07
N TYR A 129 -14.83 -2.29 0.88
CA TYR A 129 -15.57 -3.47 0.41
C TYR A 129 -15.44 -4.64 1.38
N GLU A 130 -14.22 -5.04 1.72
CA GLU A 130 -14.00 -6.23 2.58
C GLU A 130 -14.58 -6.02 3.99
N THR A 131 -14.50 -4.81 4.55
CA THR A 131 -15.12 -4.48 5.84
C THR A 131 -16.64 -4.65 5.77
N LYS A 132 -17.28 -4.15 4.70
CA LYS A 132 -18.74 -4.29 4.52
C LYS A 132 -19.15 -5.73 4.25
N ARG A 133 -18.32 -6.48 3.51
CA ARG A 133 -18.53 -7.90 3.26
C ARG A 133 -18.44 -8.72 4.55
N GLN A 134 -17.49 -8.41 5.43
CA GLN A 134 -17.38 -9.07 6.74
C GLN A 134 -18.60 -8.76 7.61
N LEU A 135 -19.01 -7.49 7.69
CA LEU A 135 -20.22 -7.11 8.43
C LEU A 135 -21.46 -7.85 7.91
N ALA A 136 -21.67 -7.89 6.60
CA ALA A 136 -22.79 -8.62 6.00
C ALA A 136 -22.74 -10.13 6.31
N ARG A 137 -21.54 -10.72 6.32
CA ARG A 137 -21.35 -12.13 6.71
C ARG A 137 -21.69 -12.38 8.17
N ASP A 138 -21.31 -11.46 9.05
CA ASP A 138 -21.58 -11.57 10.49
C ASP A 138 -23.08 -11.40 10.77
N GLU A 139 -23.78 -10.53 10.03
CA GLU A 139 -25.24 -10.39 10.09
C GLU A 139 -25.99 -11.61 9.54
N GLN A 140 -25.46 -12.27 8.50
CA GLN A 140 -26.01 -13.54 7.99
C GLN A 140 -25.89 -14.69 9.01
N ASN A 141 -24.88 -14.65 9.86
CA ASN A 141 -24.62 -15.72 10.80
C ASN A 141 -25.51 -15.59 12.04
N ALA A 142 -26.41 -16.56 12.23
CA ALA A 142 -27.40 -16.58 13.31
C ALA A 142 -26.81 -16.55 14.74
N PHE A 143 -25.51 -16.83 14.92
CA PHE A 143 -24.85 -16.73 16.22
C PHE A 143 -24.21 -15.36 16.50
N SER A 144 -23.89 -14.59 15.45
CA SER A 144 -23.29 -13.25 15.55
C SER A 144 -24.27 -12.12 15.21
N ASN A 145 -25.43 -12.44 14.65
CA ASN A 145 -26.46 -11.46 14.37
C ASN A 145 -27.13 -10.98 15.67
N GLU A 146 -26.90 -9.71 16.02
CA GLU A 146 -27.51 -9.06 17.19
C GLU A 146 -28.96 -8.63 16.96
N SER A 147 -29.40 -8.55 15.70
CA SER A 147 -30.72 -8.04 15.28
C SER A 147 -31.66 -9.15 14.75
N ARG A 148 -31.49 -10.39 15.20
CA ARG A 148 -32.25 -11.56 14.70
C ARG A 148 -33.76 -11.40 14.73
N ASP A 149 -34.27 -10.66 15.71
CA ASP A 149 -35.71 -10.41 15.83
C ASP A 149 -36.22 -9.42 14.76
N GLU A 150 -35.38 -8.48 14.31
CA GLU A 150 -35.68 -7.55 13.21
C GLU A 150 -35.57 -8.21 11.84
N ASP A 151 -34.69 -9.23 11.70
CA ASP A 151 -34.53 -10.01 10.48
C ASP A 151 -35.55 -11.16 10.35
N ARG A 152 -36.45 -11.33 11.33
CA ARG A 152 -37.59 -12.25 11.21
C ARG A 152 -38.57 -11.66 10.19
N GLN A 153 -38.53 -12.21 8.98
CA GLN A 153 -39.41 -11.83 7.87
C GLN A 153 -40.88 -11.71 8.33
N GLY A 154 -41.42 -10.49 8.24
CA GLY A 154 -42.83 -10.19 8.45
C GLY A 154 -43.67 -10.62 7.23
N ILE A 155 -45.00 -10.50 7.34
CA ILE A 155 -45.96 -10.95 6.31
C ILE A 155 -45.70 -10.26 4.95
N ASP A 156 -45.10 -9.07 4.95
CA ASP A 156 -44.90 -8.24 3.75
C ASP A 156 -43.69 -8.64 2.88
N GLY A 157 -42.84 -9.57 3.34
CA GLY A 157 -41.74 -10.15 2.54
C GLY A 157 -40.70 -9.16 1.99
N GLY A 158 -40.53 -8.02 2.64
CA GLY A 158 -39.56 -6.99 2.24
C GLY A 158 -38.10 -7.38 2.50
N GLU A 159 -37.16 -6.56 2.00
CA GLU A 159 -35.72 -6.74 2.27
C GLU A 159 -35.45 -6.63 3.79
N THR A 160 -34.76 -7.63 4.35
CA THR A 160 -34.31 -7.63 5.75
C THR A 160 -33.14 -6.68 5.98
N ARG A 161 -32.69 -6.53 7.23
CA ARG A 161 -31.47 -5.79 7.54
C ARG A 161 -30.27 -6.49 6.91
N VAL A 162 -30.23 -7.82 7.01
CA VAL A 162 -29.22 -8.68 6.37
C VAL A 162 -29.19 -8.47 4.86
N ASP A 163 -30.36 -8.51 4.18
CA ASP A 163 -30.43 -8.34 2.73
C ASP A 163 -29.86 -6.98 2.30
N ARG A 164 -30.19 -5.92 3.05
CA ARG A 164 -29.67 -4.58 2.81
C ARG A 164 -28.15 -4.49 3.02
N ALA A 165 -27.63 -5.13 4.07
CA ALA A 165 -26.19 -5.15 4.33
C ALA A 165 -25.41 -5.91 3.23
N VAL A 166 -25.95 -7.06 2.79
CA VAL A 166 -25.39 -7.85 1.69
C VAL A 166 -25.40 -7.05 0.39
N ARG A 167 -26.55 -6.45 0.04
CA ARG A 167 -26.68 -5.62 -1.15
C ARG A 167 -25.73 -4.42 -1.12
N PHE A 168 -25.59 -3.78 0.04
CA PHE A 168 -24.68 -2.65 0.21
C PHE A 168 -23.22 -3.05 0.01
N ALA A 169 -22.79 -4.18 0.58
CA ALA A 169 -21.45 -4.71 0.37
C ALA A 169 -21.21 -5.08 -1.11
N ALA A 170 -22.18 -5.74 -1.74
CA ALA A 170 -22.13 -6.08 -3.16
C ALA A 170 -22.00 -4.83 -4.05
N GLN A 171 -22.67 -3.74 -3.72
CA GLN A 171 -22.57 -2.47 -4.45
C GLN A 171 -21.18 -1.83 -4.41
N GLN A 172 -20.36 -2.13 -3.39
CA GLN A 172 -18.99 -1.61 -3.31
C GLN A 172 -17.98 -2.47 -4.08
N ALA A 173 -18.32 -3.72 -4.40
CA ALA A 173 -17.41 -4.65 -5.07
C ALA A 173 -16.93 -4.12 -6.45
N PRO A 174 -17.81 -3.58 -7.33
CA PRO A 174 -17.41 -2.96 -8.59
C PRO A 174 -16.35 -1.87 -8.46
N LYS A 175 -16.48 -1.00 -7.45
CA LYS A 175 -15.55 0.12 -7.23
C LYS A 175 -14.17 -0.38 -6.81
N ALA A 176 -14.15 -1.36 -5.91
CA ALA A 176 -12.92 -1.99 -5.46
C ALA A 176 -12.22 -2.76 -6.59
N TYR A 177 -13.00 -3.49 -7.41
CA TYR A 177 -12.52 -4.20 -8.59
C TYR A 177 -11.88 -3.25 -9.59
N ALA A 178 -12.63 -2.24 -10.04
CA ALA A 178 -12.19 -1.31 -11.08
C ALA A 178 -10.87 -0.62 -10.72
N LEU A 179 -10.76 -0.12 -9.48
CA LEU A 179 -9.53 0.53 -9.01
C LEU A 179 -8.36 -0.45 -8.87
N ALA A 180 -8.61 -1.71 -8.53
CA ALA A 180 -7.56 -2.74 -8.46
C ALA A 180 -7.00 -3.09 -9.85
N ILE A 181 -7.87 -3.22 -10.86
CA ILE A 181 -7.45 -3.47 -12.25
C ILE A 181 -6.70 -2.26 -12.81
N MET A 182 -7.22 -1.03 -12.60
CA MET A 182 -6.50 0.19 -12.99
C MET A 182 -5.13 0.30 -12.31
N ALA A 183 -5.03 -0.02 -11.02
CA ALA A 183 -3.76 -0.02 -10.30
C ALA A 183 -2.78 -1.06 -10.87
N THR A 184 -3.28 -2.22 -11.30
CA THR A 184 -2.49 -3.26 -11.98
C THR A 184 -1.91 -2.73 -13.29
N GLY A 185 -2.74 -2.14 -14.14
CA GLY A 185 -2.30 -1.54 -15.40
C GLY A 185 -1.28 -0.41 -15.21
N ALA A 186 -1.44 0.42 -14.17
CA ALA A 186 -0.48 1.46 -13.85
C ALA A 186 0.88 0.89 -13.38
N CYS A 187 0.88 -0.18 -12.59
CA CYS A 187 2.11 -0.87 -12.18
C CYS A 187 2.80 -1.52 -13.37
N ASP A 188 2.04 -2.14 -14.28
CA ASP A 188 2.57 -2.77 -15.48
C ASP A 188 3.22 -1.74 -16.41
N ALA A 189 2.55 -0.60 -16.67
CA ALA A 189 3.15 0.49 -17.45
C ALA A 189 4.40 1.07 -16.80
N TYR A 190 4.42 1.22 -15.46
CA TYR A 190 5.62 1.67 -14.76
C TYR A 190 6.79 0.69 -14.96
N ARG A 191 6.54 -0.61 -14.83
CA ARG A 191 7.53 -1.67 -15.08
C ARG A 191 8.01 -1.66 -16.52
N ASP A 192 7.12 -1.48 -17.49
CA ASP A 192 7.49 -1.41 -18.90
C ASP A 192 8.46 -0.25 -19.21
N ILE A 193 8.25 0.89 -18.54
CA ILE A 193 9.06 2.11 -18.76
C ILE A 193 10.45 2.01 -18.09
N PHE A 194 10.50 1.54 -16.84
CA PHE A 194 11.75 1.56 -16.05
C PHE A 194 12.46 0.20 -15.95
N GLY A 195 11.82 -0.88 -16.40
CA GLY A 195 12.35 -2.24 -16.32
C GLY A 195 12.31 -2.85 -14.92
N GLU A 196 11.66 -2.19 -13.94
CA GLU A 196 11.52 -2.69 -12.57
C GLU A 196 10.12 -2.50 -12.01
N ASP A 197 9.71 -3.41 -11.11
CA ASP A 197 8.44 -3.28 -10.40
C ASP A 197 8.43 -2.03 -9.51
N TRP A 198 7.30 -1.31 -9.54
CA TRP A 198 7.08 -0.19 -8.63
C TRP A 198 7.16 -0.64 -7.17
N LYS A 199 7.76 0.20 -6.32
CA LYS A 199 7.87 -0.02 -4.87
C LYS A 199 7.29 1.16 -4.08
N PRO A 200 6.60 0.90 -2.96
CA PRO A 200 6.22 1.90 -2.00
C PRO A 200 7.37 2.85 -1.65
N TYR A 201 7.10 4.15 -1.67
CA TYR A 201 8.08 5.12 -1.18
C TYR A 201 8.33 4.89 0.32
N THR A 202 9.55 4.48 0.64
CA THR A 202 10.05 4.45 2.01
C THR A 202 10.89 5.69 2.25
N LYS A 203 10.48 6.51 3.23
CA LYS A 203 11.27 7.68 3.63
C LYS A 203 12.58 7.19 4.26
N ASP A 204 13.67 7.25 3.50
CA ASP A 204 14.99 6.99 4.03
C ASP A 204 15.43 8.24 4.82
N ASN A 205 15.25 8.20 6.15
CA ASN A 205 15.59 9.32 7.02
C ASN A 205 17.09 9.38 7.35
N ALA A 206 17.91 8.45 6.84
CA ALA A 206 19.33 8.42 7.08
C ALA A 206 20.06 9.37 6.10
N ARG A 207 20.16 10.66 6.45
CA ARG A 207 21.19 11.50 5.82
C ARG A 207 22.54 10.90 6.16
N SER A 208 23.33 10.58 5.15
CA SER A 208 24.72 10.18 5.40
C SER A 208 25.47 11.36 6.04
N LEU A 209 26.48 11.07 6.88
CA LEU A 209 27.27 12.11 7.54
C LEU A 209 27.86 13.10 6.53
N THR A 210 28.22 12.58 5.36
CA THR A 210 28.72 13.30 4.17
C THR A 210 27.71 14.28 3.59
N GLU A 211 26.41 13.92 3.53
CA GLU A 211 25.35 14.81 3.04
C GLU A 211 25.05 15.95 4.02
N ASN A 212 25.15 15.70 5.33
CA ASN A 212 25.02 16.75 6.34
C ASN A 212 26.16 17.76 6.24
N VAL A 213 27.39 17.29 5.99
CA VAL A 213 28.56 18.15 5.77
C VAL A 213 28.43 18.95 4.46
N ARG A 214 27.96 18.32 3.38
CA ARG A 214 27.71 19.01 2.09
C ARG A 214 26.63 20.09 2.21
N ALA A 215 25.51 19.79 2.88
CA ALA A 215 24.45 20.77 3.09
C ALA A 215 24.92 21.99 3.91
N ALA A 216 25.79 21.76 4.90
CA ALA A 216 26.41 22.84 5.68
C ALA A 216 27.39 23.69 4.84
N GLN A 217 28.04 23.11 3.83
CA GLN A 217 28.96 23.82 2.94
C GLN A 217 28.23 24.65 1.87
N TRP A 218 27.07 24.19 1.39
CA TRP A 218 26.30 24.86 0.33
C TRP A 218 25.38 25.97 0.85
N GLY A 219 25.02 25.95 2.14
CA GLY A 219 24.31 27.06 2.80
C GLY A 219 25.12 28.36 2.91
N ALA A 220 26.37 28.38 2.45
CA ALA A 220 27.23 29.56 2.39
C ALA A 220 27.41 30.15 0.98
N VAL A 221 26.79 29.55 -0.06
CA VAL A 221 26.95 29.96 -1.47
C VAL A 221 25.61 30.24 -2.17
N LEU A 222 24.50 30.18 -1.45
CA LEU A 222 23.19 30.72 -1.85
C LEU A 222 22.73 31.73 -0.80
#